data_AF-A0A2M7VCC9-F1
#
_entry.id   AF-A0A2M7VCC9-F1
#
_cell.length_a   1.000
_cell.length_b   1.000
_cell.length_c   1.000
_cell.angle_alpha   90.00
_cell.angle_beta   90.00
_cell.angle_gamma   90.00
#
_symmetry.space_group_name_H-M   'P 1'
#
loop_
_entity.id
_entity.type
_entity.pdbx_description
1 polymer ?
#
loop_
_entity_poly.entity_id
_entity_poly.type
_entity_poly.pdbx_seq_one_letter_code
_entity_poly.pdbx_strand_id
1 'polypeptide(L)'
;VTSDAVTIITFVGIITFTTSAYVITFSKKIYSKVDKYLSFLENKHDKRVEIVSETDSLEHLKNHVVLIGGDQMGQSILEVLEDMDMDSVVIDFDPSIVKNLQGKKIHRLFGDIADLDIQQRAKLDRAKLVISTIPDLEDNILLLKELQHENRKAKIVVMAMEAYEARALYRAGADYVVLPYLAGGRQISKILDEDDLSKIATLKEEDKEYLK
;
A
#
# COMPACT_ATOMS: atom_id res chain seq x y z
N VAL A 1 13.18 49.25 13.38
CA VAL A 1 12.51 48.64 12.21
C VAL A 1 11.36 49.58 11.83
N THR A 2 11.27 50.02 10.58
CA THR A 2 10.17 50.91 10.14
C THR A 2 8.84 50.17 10.19
N SER A 3 7.76 50.86 10.55
CA SER A 3 6.39 50.29 10.65
C SER A 3 5.98 49.54 9.36
N ASP A 4 6.41 50.05 8.22
CA ASP A 4 6.13 49.48 6.91
C ASP A 4 6.82 48.13 6.70
N ALA A 5 8.07 47.98 7.16
CA ALA A 5 8.80 46.73 7.07
C ALA A 5 8.15 45.62 7.91
N VAL A 6 7.70 45.95 9.13
CA VAL A 6 6.98 45.00 10.00
C VAL A 6 5.66 44.58 9.36
N THR A 7 4.95 45.53 8.73
CA THR A 7 3.67 45.26 8.04
C THR A 7 3.86 44.32 6.85
N ILE A 8 4.87 44.58 6.00
CA ILE A 8 5.19 43.73 4.84
C ILE A 8 5.57 42.31 5.29
N ILE A 9 6.46 42.19 6.28
CA ILE A 9 6.92 40.88 6.79
C ILE A 9 5.73 40.09 7.35
N THR A 10 4.86 40.74 8.13
CA THR A 10 3.68 40.10 8.71
C THR A 10 2.72 39.62 7.63
N PHE A 11 2.48 40.43 6.60
CA PHE A 11 1.56 40.09 5.51
C PHE A 11 2.09 38.94 4.65
N VAL A 12 3.37 38.97 4.28
CA VAL A 12 4.04 37.88 3.55
C VAL A 12 4.02 36.60 4.37
N GLY A 13 4.27 36.69 5.68
CA GLY A 13 4.19 35.56 6.60
C GLY A 13 2.80 34.91 6.61
N ILE A 14 1.74 35.71 6.78
CA ILE A 14 0.36 35.22 6.78
C ILE A 14 0.03 34.53 5.45
N ILE A 15 0.38 35.14 4.31
CA ILE A 15 0.13 34.54 2.99
C ILE A 15 0.92 33.23 2.84
N THR A 16 2.19 33.21 3.23
CA THR A 16 3.04 32.03 3.09
C THR A 16 2.53 30.88 3.96
N PHE A 17 2.22 31.12 5.24
CA PHE A 17 1.70 30.09 6.12
C PHE A 17 0.34 29.58 5.67
N THR A 18 -0.55 30.47 5.23
CA THR A 18 -1.87 30.08 4.70
C THR A 18 -1.68 29.23 3.44
N THR A 19 -0.83 29.68 2.51
CA THR A 19 -0.53 28.95 1.26
C THR A 19 0.06 27.58 1.56
N SER A 20 1.07 27.50 2.44
CA SER A 20 1.69 26.24 2.85
C SER A 20 0.69 25.31 3.53
N ALA A 21 -0.18 25.82 4.40
CA ALA A 21 -1.23 25.02 5.03
C ALA A 21 -2.15 24.39 3.97
N TYR A 22 -2.63 25.18 3.01
CA TYR A 22 -3.44 24.66 1.90
C TYR A 22 -2.67 23.68 1.02
N VAL A 23 -1.39 23.94 0.71
CA VAL A 23 -0.57 23.03 -0.11
C VAL A 23 -0.35 21.70 0.60
N ILE A 24 -0.08 21.70 1.90
CA ILE A 24 0.11 20.47 2.69
C ILE A 24 -1.20 19.69 2.77
N THR A 25 -2.31 20.35 3.12
CA THR A 25 -3.63 19.69 3.25
C THR A 25 -4.12 19.11 1.94
N PHE A 26 -3.85 19.77 0.81
CA PHE A 26 -4.27 19.29 -0.52
C PHE A 26 -3.10 18.72 -1.34
N SER A 27 -2.02 18.31 -0.67
CA SER A 27 -0.76 17.89 -1.31
C SER A 27 -0.97 16.79 -2.34
N LYS A 28 -1.67 15.70 -1.99
CA LYS A 28 -2.00 14.61 -2.92
C LYS A 28 -2.75 15.08 -4.18
N LYS A 29 -3.72 15.99 -4.01
CA LYS A 29 -4.57 16.52 -5.10
C LYS A 29 -3.88 17.56 -5.97
N ILE A 30 -2.99 18.36 -5.38
CA ILE A 30 -2.16 19.33 -6.09
C ILE A 30 -1.08 18.59 -6.87
N TYR A 31 -0.41 17.62 -6.23
CA TYR A 31 0.62 16.79 -6.83
C TYR A 31 0.09 16.09 -8.08
N SER A 32 -0.99 15.32 -7.99
CA SER A 32 -1.59 14.64 -9.16
C SER A 32 -1.98 15.55 -10.34
N LYS A 33 -2.24 16.85 -10.11
CA LYS A 33 -2.54 17.81 -11.20
C LYS A 33 -1.30 18.46 -11.79
N VAL A 34 -0.32 18.74 -10.94
CA VAL A 34 0.89 19.49 -11.28
C VAL A 34 1.99 18.56 -11.77
N ASP A 35 1.93 17.28 -11.40
CA ASP A 35 2.83 16.21 -11.83
C ASP A 35 2.98 16.16 -13.36
N LYS A 36 1.88 16.28 -14.11
CA LYS A 36 1.93 16.34 -15.58
C LYS A 36 2.79 17.48 -16.13
N TYR A 37 2.87 18.62 -15.43
CA TYR A 37 3.72 19.75 -15.83
C TYR A 37 5.13 19.66 -15.23
N LEU A 38 5.28 19.00 -14.08
CA LEU A 38 6.56 18.73 -13.43
C LEU A 38 7.32 17.57 -14.09
N SER A 39 6.64 16.65 -14.78
CA SER A 39 7.27 15.57 -15.56
C SER A 39 8.20 16.08 -16.67
N PHE A 40 8.02 17.34 -17.13
CA PHE A 40 8.94 18.01 -18.04
C PHE A 40 10.20 18.55 -17.33
N LEU A 41 10.09 18.91 -16.04
CA LEU A 41 11.21 19.31 -15.17
C LEU A 41 11.87 18.11 -14.48
N GLU A 42 11.24 16.95 -14.55
CA GLU A 42 11.81 15.66 -14.22
C GLU A 42 12.85 15.28 -15.29
N ASN A 43 13.94 16.05 -15.29
CA ASN A 43 15.17 15.69 -15.92
C ASN A 43 15.50 14.27 -15.48
N LYS A 44 15.41 13.31 -16.41
CA LYS A 44 16.19 12.08 -16.70
C LYS A 44 17.30 11.65 -15.72
N HIS A 45 17.11 11.91 -14.43
CA HIS A 45 17.99 11.70 -13.31
C HIS A 45 17.31 10.80 -12.27
N ASP A 46 16.10 10.34 -12.57
CA ASP A 46 15.46 9.24 -11.88
C ASP A 46 15.80 7.89 -12.54
N LYS A 47 17.10 7.58 -12.50
CA LYS A 47 17.60 6.21 -12.55
C LYS A 47 17.33 5.46 -11.21
N ARG A 48 16.35 5.87 -10.41
CA ARG A 48 16.01 5.24 -9.11
C ARG A 48 14.55 4.79 -9.00
N VAL A 49 13.88 4.59 -10.13
CA VAL A 49 13.06 3.38 -10.25
C VAL A 49 14.03 2.20 -10.31
N GLU A 50 14.60 1.86 -9.16
CA GLU A 50 15.34 0.63 -8.98
C GLU A 50 14.28 -0.48 -9.14
N ILE A 51 14.12 -0.98 -10.36
CA ILE A 51 13.53 -2.29 -10.60
C ILE A 51 14.50 -3.25 -9.91
N VAL A 52 14.32 -3.44 -8.61
CA VAL A 52 15.11 -4.39 -7.84
C VAL A 52 14.49 -5.77 -8.05
N SER A 53 14.42 -6.21 -9.29
CA SER A 53 14.24 -7.61 -9.61
C SER A 53 15.24 -7.86 -10.73
N GLU A 54 16.30 -8.62 -10.44
CA GLU A 54 17.20 -9.18 -11.46
C GLU A 54 16.47 -10.17 -12.40
N THR A 55 15.15 -10.24 -12.33
CA THR A 55 14.31 -11.08 -13.17
C THR A 55 13.62 -10.19 -14.20
N ASP A 56 14.17 -10.20 -15.41
CA ASP A 56 13.73 -9.57 -16.67
C ASP A 56 12.25 -9.82 -17.10
N SER A 57 11.29 -10.10 -16.22
CA SER A 57 10.00 -10.68 -16.65
C SER A 57 8.75 -10.32 -15.86
N LEU A 58 8.64 -9.09 -15.32
CA LEU A 58 7.31 -8.58 -14.93
C LEU A 58 6.33 -8.58 -16.13
N GLU A 59 6.83 -8.46 -17.37
CA GLU A 59 6.02 -8.46 -18.59
C GLU A 59 5.18 -9.71 -18.79
N HIS A 60 5.66 -10.86 -18.31
CA HIS A 60 5.03 -12.17 -18.51
C HIS A 60 4.13 -12.60 -17.35
N LEU A 61 4.08 -11.81 -16.27
CA LEU A 61 3.26 -12.12 -15.11
C LEU A 61 1.78 -12.20 -15.47
N LYS A 62 1.15 -13.28 -15.00
CA LYS A 62 -0.27 -13.58 -15.11
C LYS A 62 -0.65 -14.54 -14.00
N ASN A 63 -1.90 -14.46 -13.53
CA ASN A 63 -2.41 -15.34 -12.48
C ASN A 63 -1.53 -15.30 -11.20
N HIS A 64 -0.84 -14.17 -10.97
CA HIS A 64 0.04 -13.90 -9.84
C HIS A 64 -0.69 -13.12 -8.75
N VAL A 65 -0.10 -13.06 -7.56
CA VAL A 65 -0.58 -12.24 -6.45
C VAL A 65 0.10 -10.87 -6.49
N VAL A 66 -0.67 -9.80 -6.31
CA VAL A 66 -0.10 -8.46 -6.09
C VAL A 66 -0.38 -8.06 -4.65
N LEU A 67 0.68 -7.78 -3.90
CA LEU A 67 0.62 -7.26 -2.54
C LEU A 67 1.02 -5.79 -2.55
N ILE A 68 0.16 -4.93 -2.01
CA ILE A 68 0.37 -3.49 -1.89
C ILE A 68 0.53 -3.17 -0.41
N GLY A 69 1.70 -2.68 -0.03
CA GLY A 69 2.13 -2.54 1.36
C GLY A 69 2.83 -3.80 1.86
N GLY A 70 4.13 -3.69 2.15
CA GLY A 70 5.00 -4.75 2.67
C GLY A 70 5.48 -4.49 4.09
N ASP A 71 4.74 -3.69 4.87
CA ASP A 71 5.02 -3.42 6.29
C ASP A 71 4.45 -4.55 7.18
N GLN A 72 3.96 -4.28 8.39
CA GLN A 72 3.56 -5.29 9.38
C GLN A 72 2.71 -6.45 8.85
N MET A 73 1.51 -6.18 8.31
CA MET A 73 0.66 -7.25 7.76
C MET A 73 1.21 -7.81 6.45
N GLY A 74 1.85 -6.96 5.65
CA GLY A 74 2.43 -7.37 4.37
C GLY A 74 3.57 -8.37 4.54
N GLN A 75 4.40 -8.22 5.58
CA GLN A 75 5.50 -9.15 5.90
C GLN A 75 4.99 -10.56 6.19
N SER A 76 3.97 -10.69 7.05
CA SER A 76 3.38 -12.01 7.34
C SER A 76 2.78 -12.66 6.09
N ILE A 77 2.21 -11.86 5.18
CA ILE A 77 1.71 -12.39 3.90
C ILE A 77 2.87 -12.79 2.99
N LEU A 78 3.97 -12.04 2.99
CA LEU A 78 5.12 -12.30 2.15
C LEU A 78 5.85 -13.58 2.49
N GLU A 79 5.98 -13.89 3.77
CA GLU A 79 6.54 -15.16 4.24
C GLU A 79 5.75 -16.33 3.67
N VAL A 80 4.42 -16.28 3.75
CA VAL A 80 3.55 -17.33 3.19
C VAL A 80 3.66 -17.40 1.67
N LEU A 81 3.72 -16.26 0.97
CA LEU A 81 3.89 -16.23 -0.49
C LEU A 81 5.22 -16.84 -0.93
N GLU A 82 6.29 -16.60 -0.16
CA GLU A 82 7.63 -17.16 -0.38
C GLU A 82 7.65 -18.68 -0.12
N ASP A 83 7.11 -19.11 1.02
CA ASP A 83 7.04 -20.53 1.41
C ASP A 83 6.23 -21.37 0.42
N MET A 84 5.19 -20.78 -0.16
CA MET A 84 4.34 -21.43 -1.16
C MET A 84 4.91 -21.32 -2.59
N ASP A 85 6.08 -20.70 -2.79
CA ASP A 85 6.71 -20.43 -4.11
C ASP A 85 5.70 -19.81 -5.09
N MET A 86 4.87 -18.88 -4.60
CA MET A 86 3.82 -18.24 -5.39
C MET A 86 4.37 -17.04 -6.16
N ASP A 87 4.17 -17.04 -7.48
CA ASP A 87 4.40 -15.87 -8.32
C ASP A 87 3.67 -14.65 -7.74
N SER A 88 4.45 -13.69 -7.27
CA SER A 88 3.94 -12.53 -6.55
C SER A 88 4.78 -11.27 -6.79
N VAL A 89 4.10 -10.12 -6.71
CA VAL A 89 4.69 -8.79 -6.82
C VAL A 89 4.34 -7.99 -5.57
N VAL A 90 5.34 -7.40 -4.92
CA VAL A 90 5.16 -6.43 -3.84
C VAL A 90 5.32 -5.03 -4.38
N ILE A 91 4.44 -4.13 -3.97
CA ILE A 91 4.49 -2.70 -4.24
C ILE A 91 4.55 -1.97 -2.91
N ASP A 92 5.58 -1.14 -2.71
CA ASP A 92 5.69 -0.28 -1.53
C ASP A 92 6.34 1.06 -1.86
N PHE A 93 5.94 2.12 -1.16
CA PHE A 93 6.49 3.47 -1.30
C PHE A 93 7.70 3.71 -0.37
N ASP A 94 7.97 2.81 0.58
CA ASP A 94 9.18 2.82 1.39
C ASP A 94 10.28 1.98 0.70
N PRO A 95 11.38 2.60 0.27
CA PRO A 95 12.46 1.87 -0.41
C PRO A 95 13.13 0.85 0.52
N SER A 96 13.04 1.02 1.83
CA SER A 96 13.59 0.12 2.84
C SER A 96 12.90 -1.23 2.80
N ILE A 97 11.58 -1.26 2.62
CA ILE A 97 10.79 -2.50 2.52
C ILE A 97 11.21 -3.28 1.27
N VAL A 98 11.26 -2.62 0.11
CA VAL A 98 11.69 -3.23 -1.16
C VAL A 98 13.13 -3.76 -1.08
N LYS A 99 14.01 -3.01 -0.39
CA LYS A 99 15.40 -3.40 -0.19
C LYS A 99 15.56 -4.62 0.72
N ASN A 100 14.77 -4.72 1.79
CA ASN A 100 14.80 -5.86 2.71
C ASN A 100 14.38 -7.18 2.04
N LEU A 101 13.61 -7.09 0.95
CA LEU A 101 13.21 -8.23 0.16
C LEU A 101 14.24 -8.58 -0.95
N GLN A 102 15.43 -7.97 -0.95
CA GLN A 102 16.53 -8.31 -1.87
C GLN A 102 16.99 -9.75 -1.69
N GLY A 103 17.11 -10.49 -2.81
CA GLY A 103 17.53 -11.89 -2.81
C GLY A 103 16.40 -12.90 -2.58
N LYS A 104 15.20 -12.44 -2.23
CA LYS A 104 14.00 -13.30 -2.14
C LYS A 104 13.44 -13.57 -3.53
N LYS A 105 12.74 -14.70 -3.70
CA LYS A 105 12.03 -15.07 -4.94
C LYS A 105 10.71 -14.31 -5.14
N ILE A 106 10.71 -13.02 -4.85
CA ILE A 106 9.53 -12.16 -4.94
C ILE A 106 9.86 -10.98 -5.83
N HIS A 107 8.96 -10.67 -6.76
CA HIS A 107 9.08 -9.48 -7.58
C HIS A 107 8.74 -8.23 -6.77
N ARG A 108 9.44 -7.13 -7.02
CA ARG A 108 9.35 -5.94 -6.17
C ARG A 108 9.28 -4.68 -7.02
N LEU A 109 8.40 -3.78 -6.62
CA LEU A 109 8.20 -2.48 -7.24
C LEU A 109 8.22 -1.42 -6.15
N PHE A 110 9.11 -0.45 -6.34
CA PHE A 110 9.11 0.77 -5.56
C PHE A 110 8.21 1.79 -6.24
N GLY A 111 7.22 2.31 -5.53
CA GLY A 111 6.33 3.36 -6.03
C GLY A 111 5.00 3.45 -5.29
N ASP A 112 4.25 4.51 -5.61
CA ASP A 112 2.89 4.72 -5.12
C ASP A 112 1.89 3.90 -5.95
N ILE A 113 0.95 3.22 -5.30
CA ILE A 113 -0.09 2.47 -5.98
C ILE A 113 -1.07 3.37 -6.74
N ALA A 114 -1.18 4.65 -6.37
CA ALA A 114 -1.98 5.64 -7.09
C ALA A 114 -1.39 5.98 -8.47
N ASP A 115 -0.13 5.60 -8.76
CA ASP A 115 0.51 5.79 -10.05
C ASP A 115 0.12 4.66 -11.03
N LEU A 116 -0.52 5.04 -12.14
CA LEU A 116 -0.92 4.12 -13.21
C LEU A 116 0.26 3.36 -13.83
N ASP A 117 1.45 3.96 -13.88
CA ASP A 117 2.64 3.29 -14.42
C ASP A 117 3.09 2.15 -13.48
N ILE A 118 3.01 2.36 -12.16
CA ILE A 118 3.25 1.31 -11.17
C ILE A 118 2.22 0.18 -11.30
N GLN A 119 0.94 0.54 -11.47
CA GLN A 119 -0.13 -0.44 -11.67
C GLN A 119 0.07 -1.31 -12.93
N GLN A 120 0.48 -0.69 -14.04
CA GLN A 120 0.75 -1.38 -15.31
C GLN A 120 2.01 -2.26 -15.23
N ARG A 121 3.03 -1.83 -14.50
CA ARG A 121 4.25 -2.61 -14.28
C ARG A 121 3.98 -3.81 -13.38
N ALA A 122 3.10 -3.66 -12.40
CA ALA A 122 2.65 -4.75 -11.52
C ALA A 122 1.73 -5.78 -12.18
N LYS A 123 1.28 -5.51 -13.42
CA LYS A 123 0.32 -6.36 -14.16
C LYS A 123 -0.95 -6.64 -13.36
N LEU A 124 -1.47 -5.63 -12.66
CA LEU A 124 -2.69 -5.77 -11.87
C LEU A 124 -3.90 -6.23 -12.72
N ASP A 125 -3.88 -5.97 -14.04
CA ASP A 125 -4.87 -6.45 -15.02
C ASP A 125 -4.89 -7.98 -15.19
N ARG A 126 -3.75 -8.63 -14.93
CA ARG A 126 -3.56 -10.09 -15.07
C ARG A 126 -3.44 -10.82 -13.73
N ALA A 127 -3.48 -10.09 -12.62
CA ALA A 127 -3.40 -10.66 -11.29
C ALA A 127 -4.61 -11.58 -11.01
N LYS A 128 -4.39 -12.65 -10.23
CA LYS A 128 -5.50 -13.47 -9.70
C LYS A 128 -6.07 -12.90 -8.40
N LEU A 129 -5.20 -12.24 -7.63
CA LEU A 129 -5.49 -11.72 -6.30
C LEU A 129 -4.68 -10.44 -6.11
N VAL A 130 -5.36 -9.39 -5.70
CA VAL A 130 -4.76 -8.13 -5.26
C VAL A 130 -5.05 -8.00 -3.77
N ILE A 131 -4.01 -7.82 -2.97
CA ILE A 131 -4.11 -7.62 -1.53
C ILE A 131 -3.54 -6.24 -1.23
N SER A 132 -4.34 -5.39 -0.61
CA SER A 132 -3.88 -4.09 -0.14
C SER A 132 -3.88 -4.04 1.37
N THR A 133 -2.70 -3.88 1.97
CA THR A 133 -2.51 -3.71 3.41
C THR A 133 -2.19 -2.26 3.77
N ILE A 134 -2.42 -1.30 2.87
CA ILE A 134 -2.31 0.12 3.20
C ILE A 134 -3.55 0.55 3.99
N PRO A 135 -3.40 1.37 5.06
CA PRO A 135 -4.52 1.84 5.86
C PRO A 135 -5.27 3.01 5.22
N ASP A 136 -4.74 3.61 4.14
CA ASP A 136 -5.34 4.78 3.50
C ASP A 136 -6.65 4.41 2.77
N LEU A 137 -7.77 4.95 3.26
CA LEU A 137 -9.09 4.68 2.70
C LEU A 137 -9.26 5.25 1.28
N GLU A 138 -8.70 6.43 1.00
CA GLU A 138 -8.87 7.11 -0.29
C GLU A 138 -8.12 6.36 -1.38
N ASP A 139 -6.87 5.96 -1.11
CA ASP A 139 -6.03 5.22 -2.04
C ASP A 139 -6.63 3.84 -2.33
N ASN A 140 -7.16 3.14 -1.32
CA ASN A 140 -7.87 1.88 -1.51
C ASN A 140 -9.17 2.02 -2.32
N ILE A 141 -9.94 3.09 -2.10
CA ILE A 141 -11.15 3.35 -2.90
C ILE A 141 -10.79 3.66 -4.36
N LEU A 142 -9.72 4.42 -4.59
CA LEU A 142 -9.24 4.74 -5.94
C LEU A 142 -8.81 3.45 -6.67
N LEU A 143 -7.97 2.65 -6.03
CA LEU A 143 -7.54 1.34 -6.53
C LEU A 143 -8.75 0.46 -6.90
N LEU A 144 -9.74 0.34 -6.02
CA LEU A 144 -10.93 -0.47 -6.28
C LEU A 144 -11.71 0.02 -7.51
N LYS A 145 -11.89 1.33 -7.66
CA LYS A 145 -12.57 1.91 -8.82
C LYS A 145 -11.82 1.65 -10.13
N GLU A 146 -10.51 1.81 -10.12
CA GLU A 146 -9.67 1.55 -11.29
C GLU A 146 -9.72 0.07 -11.69
N LEU A 147 -9.62 -0.83 -10.71
CA LEU A 147 -9.74 -2.27 -10.92
C LEU A 147 -11.13 -2.68 -11.47
N GLN A 148 -12.20 -2.01 -11.02
CA GLN A 148 -13.55 -2.23 -11.54
C GLN A 148 -13.72 -1.74 -12.98
N HIS A 149 -13.20 -0.56 -13.32
CA HIS A 149 -13.34 0.03 -14.65
C HIS A 149 -12.77 -0.87 -15.75
N GLU A 150 -11.72 -1.61 -15.43
CA GLU A 150 -11.03 -2.49 -16.37
C GLU A 150 -11.66 -3.88 -16.50
N ASN A 151 -12.81 -4.14 -15.86
CA ASN A 151 -13.53 -5.41 -15.91
C ASN A 151 -12.63 -6.62 -15.54
N ARG A 152 -11.73 -6.39 -14.57
CA ARG A 152 -10.69 -7.34 -14.16
C ARG A 152 -11.30 -8.52 -13.40
N LYS A 153 -10.71 -9.70 -13.53
CA LYS A 153 -11.13 -10.95 -12.86
C LYS A 153 -10.49 -11.17 -11.49
N ALA A 154 -9.52 -10.33 -11.12
CA ALA A 154 -8.78 -10.48 -9.87
C ALA A 154 -9.72 -10.37 -8.67
N LYS A 155 -9.51 -11.23 -7.66
CA LYS A 155 -10.11 -11.01 -6.34
C LYS A 155 -9.36 -9.89 -5.63
N ILE A 156 -10.08 -9.04 -4.92
CA ILE A 156 -9.51 -7.87 -4.26
C ILE A 156 -9.77 -7.94 -2.76
N VAL A 157 -8.70 -8.09 -2.00
CA VAL A 157 -8.70 -8.07 -0.53
C VAL A 157 -8.07 -6.76 -0.09
N VAL A 158 -8.74 -6.03 0.79
CA VAL A 158 -8.21 -4.78 1.34
C VAL A 158 -8.26 -4.80 2.86
N MET A 159 -7.40 -4.04 3.50
CA MET A 159 -7.42 -3.84 4.94
C MET A 159 -8.21 -2.57 5.30
N ALA A 160 -8.91 -2.60 6.43
CA ALA A 160 -9.49 -1.43 7.07
C ALA A 160 -9.14 -1.46 8.57
N MET A 161 -9.02 -0.30 9.20
CA MET A 161 -8.87 -0.23 10.66
C MET A 161 -10.23 -0.12 11.34
N GLU A 162 -11.18 0.55 10.68
CA GLU A 162 -12.47 0.87 11.26
C GLU A 162 -13.66 0.27 10.50
N ALA A 163 -14.74 -0.02 11.23
CA ALA A 163 -15.92 -0.65 10.63
C ALA A 163 -16.61 0.24 9.58
N TYR A 164 -16.49 1.57 9.68
CA TYR A 164 -17.07 2.49 8.69
C TYR A 164 -16.27 2.50 7.39
N GLU A 165 -14.94 2.38 7.47
CA GLU A 165 -14.03 2.23 6.33
C GLU A 165 -14.33 0.93 5.59
N ALA A 166 -14.46 -0.18 6.32
CA ALA A 166 -14.82 -1.46 5.74
C ALA A 166 -16.14 -1.40 4.96
N ARG A 167 -17.17 -0.73 5.51
CA ARG A 167 -18.44 -0.50 4.78
C ARG A 167 -18.24 0.31 3.51
N ALA A 168 -17.37 1.32 3.52
CA ALA A 168 -17.07 2.12 2.34
C ALA A 168 -16.34 1.29 1.27
N LEU A 169 -15.36 0.49 1.67
CA LEU A 169 -14.57 -0.38 0.78
C LEU A 169 -15.42 -1.49 0.14
N TYR A 170 -16.31 -2.12 0.91
CA TYR A 170 -17.27 -3.08 0.33
C TYR A 170 -18.19 -2.42 -0.70
N ARG A 171 -18.66 -1.18 -0.45
CA ARG A 171 -19.46 -0.42 -1.43
C ARG A 171 -18.66 -0.02 -2.68
N ALA A 172 -17.35 0.19 -2.52
CA ALA A 172 -16.44 0.46 -3.62
C ALA A 172 -16.05 -0.81 -4.41
N GLY A 173 -16.42 -2.00 -3.93
CA GLY A 173 -16.28 -3.25 -4.68
C GLY A 173 -15.21 -4.21 -4.20
N ALA A 174 -14.67 -4.05 -2.99
CA ALA A 174 -13.78 -5.05 -2.42
C ALA A 174 -14.49 -6.41 -2.27
N ASP A 175 -13.81 -7.51 -2.62
CA ASP A 175 -14.35 -8.86 -2.41
C ASP A 175 -14.29 -9.24 -0.92
N TYR A 176 -13.25 -8.80 -0.22
CA TYR A 176 -13.11 -9.01 1.22
C TYR A 176 -12.36 -7.85 1.86
N VAL A 177 -12.81 -7.45 3.05
CA VAL A 177 -12.14 -6.45 3.88
C VAL A 177 -11.67 -7.12 5.18
N VAL A 178 -10.35 -7.11 5.39
CA VAL A 178 -9.71 -7.55 6.63
C VAL A 178 -9.80 -6.42 7.65
N LEU A 179 -10.37 -6.73 8.82
CA LEU A 179 -10.36 -5.87 10.00
C LEU A 179 -9.45 -6.53 11.04
N PRO A 180 -8.20 -6.08 11.23
CA PRO A 180 -7.19 -6.79 12.04
C PRO A 180 -7.67 -7.06 13.48
N TYR A 181 -8.24 -6.05 14.15
CA TYR A 181 -8.74 -6.19 15.52
C TYR A 181 -9.91 -7.16 15.64
N LEU A 182 -10.81 -7.17 14.64
CA LEU A 182 -11.91 -8.12 14.59
C LEU A 182 -11.41 -9.54 14.32
N ALA A 183 -10.42 -9.70 13.44
CA ALA A 183 -9.81 -10.98 13.14
C ALA A 183 -9.10 -11.57 14.37
N GLY A 184 -8.29 -10.77 15.07
CA GLY A 184 -7.65 -11.17 16.33
C GLY A 184 -8.68 -11.52 17.42
N GLY A 185 -9.73 -10.71 17.58
CA GLY A 185 -10.82 -11.02 18.52
C GLY A 185 -11.52 -12.34 18.21
N ARG A 186 -11.74 -12.65 16.93
CA ARG A 186 -12.31 -13.94 16.48
C ARG A 186 -11.36 -15.11 16.75
N GLN A 187 -10.05 -14.92 16.58
CA GLN A 187 -9.06 -15.95 16.90
C GLN A 187 -9.12 -16.34 18.38
N ILE A 188 -9.17 -15.36 19.29
CA ILE A 188 -9.32 -15.63 20.72
C ILE A 188 -10.67 -16.27 21.04
N SER A 189 -11.75 -15.78 20.42
CA SER A 189 -13.10 -16.35 20.62
C SER A 189 -13.16 -17.82 20.22
N LYS A 190 -12.45 -18.22 19.16
CA LYS A 190 -12.37 -19.62 18.72
C LYS A 190 -11.69 -20.52 19.74
N ILE A 191 -10.62 -20.04 20.39
CA ILE A 191 -9.94 -20.78 21.47
C ILE A 191 -10.90 -21.02 22.65
N LEU A 192 -11.71 -20.01 22.99
CA LEU A 192 -12.68 -20.11 24.07
C LEU A 192 -13.83 -21.06 23.73
N ASP A 193 -14.32 -21.06 22.49
CA ASP A 193 -15.43 -21.90 22.03
C ASP A 193 -15.03 -23.39 21.96
N GLU A 194 -13.79 -23.68 21.58
CA GLU A 194 -13.27 -25.04 21.46
C GLU A 194 -12.77 -25.63 22.81
N ASP A 195 -12.78 -24.84 23.90
CA ASP A 195 -12.18 -25.13 25.23
C ASP A 195 -10.73 -25.68 25.14
N ASP A 196 -10.03 -25.33 24.07
CA ASP A 196 -8.69 -25.84 23.75
C ASP A 196 -7.62 -24.80 24.09
N LEU A 197 -7.39 -24.63 25.39
CA LEU A 197 -6.35 -23.72 25.90
C LEU A 197 -4.93 -24.14 25.51
N SER A 198 -4.73 -25.38 25.04
CA SER A 198 -3.42 -25.84 24.59
C SER A 198 -2.92 -25.05 23.37
N LYS A 199 -3.84 -24.51 22.57
CA LYS A 199 -3.54 -23.63 21.42
C LYS A 199 -2.81 -22.36 21.80
N ILE A 200 -3.00 -21.85 23.01
CA ILE A 200 -2.30 -20.64 23.47
C ILE A 200 -0.80 -20.89 23.54
N ALA A 201 -0.37 -22.09 23.95
CA ALA A 201 1.05 -22.43 23.98
C ALA A 201 1.64 -22.54 22.57
N THR A 202 0.89 -23.12 21.62
CA THR A 202 1.31 -23.20 20.21
C THR A 202 1.44 -21.82 19.58
N LEU A 203 0.41 -20.97 19.72
CA LEU A 203 0.42 -19.60 19.20
C LEU A 203 1.60 -18.79 19.75
N LYS A 204 1.92 -18.95 21.04
CA LYS A 204 3.08 -18.29 21.64
C LYS A 204 4.40 -18.70 20.99
N GLU A 205 4.58 -19.97 20.64
CA GLU A 205 5.82 -20.41 19.99
C GLU A 205 5.89 -19.96 18.52
N GLU A 206 4.76 -19.94 17.81
CA GLU A 206 4.64 -19.34 16.47
C GLU A 206 4.99 -17.84 16.49
N ASP A 207 4.41 -17.08 17.42
CA ASP A 207 4.69 -15.63 17.59
C ASP A 207 6.18 -15.38 17.89
N LYS A 208 6.81 -16.23 18.70
CA LYS A 208 8.25 -16.12 19.00
C LYS A 208 9.13 -16.42 17.79
N GLU A 209 8.69 -17.27 16.87
CA GLU A 209 9.42 -17.54 15.64
C GLU A 209 9.37 -16.31 14.72
N TYR A 210 8.19 -15.69 14.60
CA TYR A 210 7.98 -14.46 13.83
C TYR A 210 8.75 -13.24 14.40
N LEU A 211 8.88 -13.14 15.72
CA LEU A 211 9.53 -11.99 16.38
C LEU A 211 11.08 -12.07 16.45
N LYS A 212 11.71 -13.09 15.87
CA LYS A 212 13.18 -13.27 15.86
C LYS A 212 13.84 -12.60 14.66
#